data_AF-A0A493SZK7-F1
#
_entry.id   AF-A0A493SZK7-F1
#
_cell.length_a   1.000
_cell.length_b   1.000
_cell.length_c   1.000
_cell.angle_alpha   90.00
_cell.angle_beta   90.00
_cell.angle_gamma   90.00
#
_symmetry.space_group_name_H-M   'P 1'
#
loop_
_entity.id
_entity.type
_entity.pdbx_description
1 polymer ?
#
loop_
_entity_poly.entity_id
_entity_poly.type
_entity_poly.pdbx_seq_one_letter_code
_entity_poly.pdbx_strand_id
1 'polypeptide(L)'
;MGKYGDNAKLIYELQDQGGELLALRYDLTVPFARYLAMNKITNIKRYHIAKVYRRDNPATTRGRYREFYQCDFDIAGQFDPMLPDAECLKIVHEILSDLQLGDFLIKVRPEAGGFHTLEWPGLDRAASP
;
A
#
# COMPACT_ATOMS: atom_id res chain seq x y z
N MET A 1 -15.94 7.43 12.33
CA MET A 1 -15.61 6.06 11.89
C MET A 1 -14.29 6.16 11.13
N GLY A 2 -13.17 5.76 11.76
CA GLY A 2 -11.82 5.95 11.18
C GLY A 2 -11.57 5.03 9.98
N LYS A 3 -10.73 5.48 9.02
CA LYS A 3 -10.43 4.81 7.75
C LYS A 3 -10.05 3.32 7.84
N TYR A 4 -9.66 2.85 9.01
CA TYR A 4 -9.18 1.48 9.22
C TYR A 4 -10.25 0.47 9.63
N GLY A 5 -11.48 0.90 9.99
CA GLY A 5 -12.57 -0.03 10.36
C GLY A 5 -12.13 -1.11 11.36
N ASP A 6 -12.44 -2.38 11.08
CA ASP A 6 -12.02 -3.53 11.89
C ASP A 6 -10.50 -3.78 11.90
N ASN A 7 -9.77 -3.30 10.89
CA ASN A 7 -8.31 -3.42 10.81
C ASN A 7 -7.58 -2.47 11.78
N ALA A 8 -8.28 -1.52 12.40
CA ALA A 8 -7.69 -0.66 13.43
C ALA A 8 -7.15 -1.47 14.63
N LYS A 9 -7.74 -2.65 14.90
CA LYS A 9 -7.28 -3.58 15.95
C LYS A 9 -5.90 -4.19 15.67
N LEU A 10 -5.39 -4.06 14.44
CA LEU A 10 -4.11 -4.59 13.99
C LEU A 10 -2.97 -3.58 14.06
N ILE A 11 -3.23 -2.37 14.57
CA ILE A 11 -2.22 -1.31 14.68
C ILE A 11 -1.36 -1.56 15.93
N TYR A 12 -0.05 -1.33 15.81
CA TYR A 12 0.86 -1.33 16.96
C TYR A 12 0.83 0.03 17.66
N GLU A 13 0.40 0.03 18.92
CA GLU A 13 0.41 1.19 19.80
C GLU A 13 1.69 1.17 20.65
N LEU A 14 2.29 2.34 20.85
CA LEU A 14 3.43 2.49 21.75
C LEU A 14 2.91 2.76 23.16
N GLN A 15 3.67 2.28 24.15
CA GLN A 15 3.35 2.56 25.56
C GLN A 15 3.50 4.05 25.85
N ASP A 16 2.54 4.61 26.59
CA ASP A 16 2.60 5.98 27.07
C ASP A 16 3.77 6.15 28.06
N GLN A 17 4.65 7.10 27.77
CA GLN A 17 5.81 7.48 28.58
C GLN A 17 5.66 8.90 29.16
N GLY A 18 4.43 9.38 29.31
CA GLY A 18 4.13 10.75 29.77
C GLY A 18 4.16 11.77 28.64
N GLY A 19 3.93 11.32 27.40
CA GLY A 19 4.04 12.13 26.19
C GLY A 19 2.85 11.95 25.26
N GLU A 20 3.08 12.08 23.96
CA GLU A 20 2.03 11.86 22.97
C GLU A 20 1.77 10.36 22.74
N LEU A 21 0.51 10.03 22.46
CA LEU A 21 0.13 8.69 22.05
C LEU A 21 0.61 8.44 20.62
N LEU A 22 1.50 7.47 20.46
CA LEU A 22 2.11 7.13 19.17
C LEU A 22 1.71 5.71 18.74
N ALA A 23 1.63 5.52 17.42
CA ALA A 23 1.38 4.23 16.80
C ALA A 23 2.28 4.04 15.58
N LEU A 24 2.65 2.79 15.30
CA LEU A 24 3.38 2.45 14.09
C LEU A 24 2.46 2.49 12.88
N ARG A 25 3.01 2.91 11.74
CA ARG A 25 2.28 3.00 10.47
C ARG A 25 1.85 1.63 9.97
N TYR A 26 0.56 1.51 9.65
CA TYR A 26 -0.06 0.31 9.08
C TYR A 26 0.11 0.21 7.55
N ASP A 27 0.14 1.37 6.89
CA ASP A 27 0.35 1.57 5.46
C ASP A 27 1.16 2.85 5.19
N LEU A 28 1.51 3.10 3.92
CA LEU A 28 2.21 4.31 3.50
C LEU A 28 1.26 5.39 2.93
N THR A 29 0.01 5.03 2.61
CA THR A 29 -1.00 5.94 2.06
C THR A 29 -1.53 6.95 3.07
N VAL A 30 -1.80 6.55 4.32
CA VAL A 30 -2.28 7.49 5.35
C VAL A 30 -1.20 8.49 5.78
N PRO A 31 0.07 8.08 6.02
CA PRO A 31 1.16 9.02 6.20
C PRO A 31 1.31 10.00 5.03
N PHE A 32 1.07 9.55 3.79
CA PHE A 32 1.11 10.41 2.62
C PHE A 32 -0.01 11.44 2.58
N ALA A 33 -1.26 11.02 2.82
CA ALA A 33 -2.38 11.95 2.91
C ALA A 33 -2.14 13.02 4.00
N ARG A 34 -1.57 12.62 5.14
CA ARG A 34 -1.14 13.55 6.20
C ARG A 34 -0.08 14.52 5.70
N TYR A 35 0.95 14.03 5.00
CA TYR A 35 2.00 14.86 4.42
C TYR A 35 1.46 15.89 3.43
N LEU A 36 0.54 15.49 2.54
CA LEU A 36 -0.13 16.41 1.60
C LEU A 36 -0.88 17.52 2.34
N ALA A 37 -1.69 17.13 3.33
CA ALA A 37 -2.52 18.07 4.09
C ALA A 37 -1.68 19.05 4.92
N MET A 38 -0.63 18.56 5.59
CA MET A 38 0.25 19.39 6.42
C MET A 38 1.03 20.42 5.59
N ASN A 39 1.50 20.02 4.40
CA ASN A 39 2.31 20.88 3.54
C ASN A 39 1.49 21.66 2.50
N LYS A 40 0.16 21.52 2.49
CA LYS A 40 -0.76 22.13 1.51
C LYS A 40 -0.36 21.84 0.06
N ILE A 41 0.16 20.64 -0.18
CA ILE A 41 0.58 20.21 -1.51
C ILE A 41 -0.66 19.72 -2.25
N THR A 42 -0.93 20.32 -3.41
CA THR A 42 -2.09 19.99 -4.24
C THR A 42 -1.75 19.07 -5.40
N ASN A 43 -0.47 18.98 -5.80
CA ASN A 43 -0.02 18.09 -6.86
C ASN A 43 1.37 17.53 -6.53
N ILE A 44 1.49 16.21 -6.49
CA ILE A 44 2.76 15.49 -6.33
C ILE A 44 2.64 14.08 -6.88
N LYS A 45 3.71 13.64 -7.55
CA LYS A 45 3.96 12.24 -7.88
C LYS A 45 5.13 11.77 -7.03
N ARG A 46 4.96 10.66 -6.31
CA ARG A 46 6.03 10.14 -5.45
C ARG A 46 6.03 8.61 -5.41
N TYR A 47 7.20 8.05 -5.16
CA TYR A 47 7.35 6.67 -4.73
C TYR A 47 7.83 6.65 -3.27
N HIS A 48 7.46 5.62 -2.52
CA HIS A 48 7.89 5.44 -1.15
C HIS A 48 8.10 3.95 -0.85
N ILE A 49 9.34 3.60 -0.51
CA ILE A 49 9.72 2.25 -0.13
C ILE A 49 10.07 2.27 1.35
N ALA A 50 9.21 1.68 2.16
CA ALA A 50 9.41 1.65 3.60
C ALA A 50 8.76 0.43 4.23
N LYS A 51 9.26 0.07 5.41
CA LYS A 51 8.65 -1.00 6.22
C LYS A 51 7.35 -0.55 6.84
N VAL A 52 6.38 -1.45 6.96
CA VAL A 52 5.11 -1.24 7.65
C VAL A 52 4.84 -2.34 8.66
N TYR A 53 3.97 -2.05 9.63
CA TYR A 53 3.77 -2.89 10.79
C TYR A 53 2.29 -3.26 10.92
N ARG A 54 1.99 -4.56 10.90
CA ARG A 54 0.62 -5.08 11.03
C ARG A 54 0.61 -6.21 12.05
N ARG A 55 -0.24 -6.11 13.06
CA ARG A 55 -0.41 -7.11 14.12
C ARG A 55 -1.27 -8.29 13.65
N ASP A 56 -1.15 -8.69 12.39
CA ASP A 56 -1.88 -9.84 11.83
C ASP A 56 -1.46 -11.12 12.59
N ASN A 57 -2.36 -12.10 12.64
CA ASN A 57 -2.05 -13.39 13.23
C ASN A 57 -1.04 -14.08 12.31
N PRO A 58 0.17 -14.40 12.80
CA PRO A 58 1.23 -14.95 11.95
C PRO A 58 0.84 -16.36 11.50
N ALA A 59 0.28 -16.47 10.29
CA ALA A 59 0.30 -17.70 9.53
C ALA A 59 1.69 -17.80 8.92
N THR A 60 2.67 -18.26 9.70
CA THR A 60 4.09 -18.38 9.29
C THR A 60 4.25 -19.24 8.02
N THR A 61 3.29 -20.12 7.74
CA THR A 61 3.17 -20.92 6.50
C THR A 61 2.69 -20.16 5.26
N ARG A 62 2.24 -18.89 5.40
CA ARG A 62 1.67 -18.05 4.31
C ARG A 62 2.40 -16.73 4.09
N GLY A 63 3.61 -16.56 4.62
CA GLY A 63 4.40 -15.34 4.41
C GLY A 63 3.83 -14.07 5.04
N ARG A 64 2.91 -14.20 6.01
CA ARG A 64 2.33 -13.07 6.73
C ARG A 64 3.21 -12.66 7.91
N TYR A 65 4.10 -11.72 7.65
CA TYR A 65 4.99 -11.15 8.65
C TYR A 65 4.36 -9.93 9.32
N ARG A 66 4.79 -9.66 10.56
CA ARG A 66 4.37 -8.48 11.33
C ARG A 66 5.07 -7.20 10.87
N GLU A 67 6.22 -7.34 10.22
CA GLU A 67 7.01 -6.27 9.59
C GLU A 67 7.38 -6.71 8.17
N PHE A 68 7.06 -5.89 7.17
CA PHE A 68 7.41 -6.14 5.77
C PHE A 68 7.56 -4.83 4.99
N TYR A 69 8.22 -4.89 3.83
CA TYR A 69 8.37 -3.74 2.94
C TYR A 69 7.13 -3.53 2.09
N GLN A 70 6.69 -2.27 1.99
CA GLN A 70 5.77 -1.82 0.96
C GLN A 70 6.51 -0.87 0.01
N CYS A 71 6.17 -0.96 -1.27
CA CYS A 71 6.62 -0.09 -2.33
C CYS A 71 5.38 0.57 -2.94
N ASP A 72 5.05 1.76 -2.44
CA ASP A 72 3.89 2.51 -2.90
C ASP A 72 4.33 3.55 -3.94
N PHE A 73 3.55 3.69 -5.01
CA PHE A 73 3.66 4.77 -5.97
C PHE A 73 2.31 5.50 -6.00
N ASP A 74 2.33 6.79 -5.67
CA ASP A 74 1.12 7.61 -5.55
C ASP A 74 1.21 8.83 -6.48
N ILE A 75 0.12 9.08 -7.19
CA ILE A 75 -0.12 10.31 -7.94
C ILE A 75 -1.26 11.05 -7.23
N ALA A 76 -0.98 12.22 -6.66
CA ALA A 76 -1.99 13.08 -6.06
C ALA A 76 -2.07 14.39 -6.86
N GLY A 77 -3.28 14.79 -7.24
CA GLY A 77 -3.53 16.04 -7.96
C GLY A 77 -4.79 15.97 -8.81
N GLN A 78 -5.14 17.10 -9.42
CA GLN A 78 -6.19 17.15 -10.44
C GLN A 78 -5.56 16.92 -11.81
N PHE A 79 -6.03 15.88 -12.48
CA PHE A 79 -5.61 15.48 -13.82
C PHE A 79 -6.85 15.11 -14.63
N ASP A 80 -6.68 14.99 -15.95
CA ASP A 80 -7.73 14.46 -16.80
C ASP A 80 -8.10 13.03 -16.37
N PRO A 81 -9.38 12.65 -16.45
CA PRO A 81 -9.84 11.33 -16.03
C PRO A 81 -9.02 10.21 -16.67
N MET A 82 -8.73 9.17 -15.89
CA MET A 82 -8.01 7.95 -16.30
C MET A 82 -6.52 8.11 -16.67
N LEU A 83 -6.02 9.32 -16.88
CA LEU A 83 -4.60 9.54 -17.22
C LEU A 83 -3.64 9.05 -16.12
N PRO A 84 -3.80 9.44 -14.83
CA PRO A 84 -2.93 8.93 -13.77
C PRO A 84 -3.14 7.43 -13.51
N ASP A 85 -4.36 6.91 -13.69
CA ASP A 85 -4.65 5.48 -13.53
C ASP A 85 -3.92 4.63 -14.58
N ALA A 86 -3.92 5.07 -15.85
CA ALA A 86 -3.19 4.43 -16.93
C ALA A 86 -1.67 4.48 -16.71
N GLU A 87 -1.15 5.59 -16.17
CA GLU A 87 0.26 5.74 -15.82
C GLU A 87 0.67 4.75 -14.71
N CYS A 88 -0.15 4.60 -13.66
CA CYS A 88 0.08 3.61 -12.62
C CYS A 88 0.16 2.18 -13.18
N LEU A 89 -0.75 1.81 -14.09
CA LEU A 89 -0.73 0.49 -14.74
C LEU A 89 0.53 0.29 -15.60
N LYS A 90 0.96 1.33 -16.32
CA LYS A 90 2.17 1.29 -17.14
C LYS A 90 3.42 1.07 -16.29
N ILE A 91 3.55 1.78 -15.17
CA ILE A 91 4.67 1.64 -14.23
C ILE A 91 4.70 0.21 -13.65
N VAL A 92 3.56 -0.32 -13.23
CA VAL A 92 3.47 -1.69 -12.71
C VAL A 92 3.89 -2.70 -13.78
N HIS A 93 3.42 -2.54 -15.03
CA HIS A 93 3.82 -3.41 -16.12
C HIS A 93 5.34 -3.36 -16.36
N GLU A 94 5.94 -2.17 -16.42
CA GLU A 94 7.39 -2.01 -16.64
C GLU A 94 8.21 -2.68 -15.53
N ILE A 95 7.85 -2.44 -14.27
CA ILE A 95 8.53 -3.07 -13.12
C ILE A 95 8.44 -4.61 -13.21
N LEU A 96 7.25 -5.15 -13.48
CA LEU A 96 7.06 -6.60 -13.53
C LEU A 96 7.74 -7.25 -14.74
N SER A 97 7.80 -6.55 -15.89
CA SER A 97 8.58 -6.98 -17.06
C SER A 97 10.08 -6.99 -16.78
N ASP A 98 10.60 -5.95 -16.12
CA ASP A 98 12.03 -5.83 -15.83
C ASP A 98 12.51 -6.81 -14.75
N LEU A 99 11.63 -7.20 -13.81
CA LEU A 99 11.95 -8.19 -12.79
C LEU A 99 12.06 -9.63 -13.33
N GLN A 100 11.71 -9.87 -14.60
CA GLN A 100 11.84 -11.18 -15.27
C GLN A 100 11.20 -12.35 -14.50
N LEU A 101 10.07 -12.10 -13.84
CA LEU A 101 9.37 -13.08 -13.00
C LEU A 101 8.50 -14.07 -13.80
N GLY A 102 8.57 -14.02 -15.14
CA GLY A 102 7.71 -14.76 -16.06
C GLY A 102 6.43 -14.01 -16.42
N ASP A 103 5.48 -14.72 -17.04
CA ASP A 103 4.22 -14.12 -17.48
C ASP A 103 3.35 -13.68 -16.30
N PHE A 104 2.74 -12.51 -16.43
CA PHE A 104 1.87 -11.94 -15.41
C PHE A 104 0.56 -11.40 -15.98
N LEU A 105 -0.45 -11.34 -15.11
CA LEU A 105 -1.77 -10.81 -15.43
C LEU A 105 -2.13 -9.72 -14.42
N ILE A 106 -2.39 -8.51 -14.91
CA ILE A 106 -2.86 -7.39 -14.09
C ILE A 106 -4.39 -7.37 -14.13
N LYS A 107 -5.04 -7.68 -13.00
CA LYS A 107 -6.50 -7.57 -12.86
C LYS A 107 -6.89 -6.15 -12.46
N VAL A 108 -7.75 -5.51 -13.22
CA VAL A 108 -8.26 -4.17 -12.94
C VAL A 108 -9.75 -4.27 -12.60
N ARG A 109 -10.14 -3.73 -11.44
CA ARG A 109 -11.55 -3.56 -11.05
C ARG A 109 -11.85 -2.06 -10.96
N PRO A 110 -12.89 -1.57 -11.66
CA PRO A 110 -13.40 -0.23 -11.42
C PRO A 110 -14.25 -0.25 -10.14
N GLU A 111 -13.81 0.49 -9.13
CA GLU A 111 -14.62 0.82 -7.96
C GLU A 111 -14.73 2.34 -7.89
N ALA A 112 -15.91 2.86 -7.54
CA ALA A 112 -16.30 4.27 -7.68
C ALA A 112 -15.53 5.27 -6.79
N GLY A 113 -14.39 4.88 -6.21
CA GLY A 113 -13.58 5.68 -5.28
C GLY A 113 -12.06 5.50 -5.38
N GLY A 114 -11.58 4.77 -6.40
CA GLY A 114 -10.14 4.53 -6.62
C GLY A 114 -9.52 3.44 -5.74
N PHE A 115 -8.40 2.91 -6.25
CA PHE A 115 -7.56 1.78 -5.82
C PHE A 115 -7.87 0.42 -6.43
N HIS A 116 -6.86 -0.09 -7.14
CA HIS A 116 -6.80 -1.40 -7.77
C HIS A 116 -6.06 -2.37 -6.85
N THR A 117 -6.73 -3.44 -6.42
CA THR A 117 -6.03 -4.58 -5.82
C THR A 117 -5.33 -5.36 -6.93
N LEU A 118 -3.99 -5.29 -6.94
CA LEU A 118 -3.16 -6.14 -7.78
C LEU A 118 -3.01 -7.51 -7.10
N GLU A 119 -3.62 -8.54 -7.67
CA GLU A 119 -3.34 -9.93 -7.32
C GLU A 119 -2.26 -10.47 -8.26
N TRP A 120 -1.10 -10.83 -7.70
CA TRP A 120 -0.02 -11.51 -8.43
C TRP A 120 -0.17 -13.04 -8.28
N PRO A 121 -0.43 -13.80 -9.37
CA PRO A 121 -0.63 -15.25 -9.30
C PRO A 121 0.60 -16.04 -8.77
N GLY A 122 1.80 -15.47 -8.86
CA GLY A 122 3.04 -16.15 -8.48
C GLY A 122 3.38 -16.12 -6.99
N LEU A 123 2.62 -15.41 -6.15
CA LEU A 123 2.82 -15.43 -4.68
C LEU A 123 2.03 -16.59 -4.04
N ASP A 124 0.97 -17.06 -4.70
CA ASP A 124 0.17 -18.20 -4.24
C ASP A 124 0.84 -19.55 -4.53
N ARG A 125 1.80 -19.62 -5.46
CA ARG A 125 2.58 -20.84 -5.74
C ARG A 125 3.67 -21.14 -4.70
N ALA A 126 4.00 -20.19 -3.83
CA ALA A 126 4.83 -20.45 -2.65
C ALA A 126 4.01 -20.91 -1.42
N ALA A 127 2.67 -21.00 -1.55
CA ALA A 127 1.75 -21.29 -0.45
C ALA A 127 0.67 -22.33 -0.82
N SER A 128 1.04 -23.36 -1.59
CA SER A 128 0.26 -24.61 -1.67
C SER A 128 1.22 -25.81 -1.54
N PRO A 129 0.85 -26.85 -0.78
CA PRO A 129 1.54 -28.14 -0.86
C PRO A 129 1.38 -28.77 -2.26
#